data_AF-A0A1W1DVW7-F1
#
_entry.id   AF-A0A1W1DVW7-F1
#
_cell.length_a   1.000
_cell.length_b   1.000
_cell.length_c   1.000
_cell.angle_alpha   90.00
_cell.angle_beta   90.00
_cell.angle_gamma   90.00
#
_symmetry.space_group_name_H-M   'P 1'
#
loop_
_entity.id
_entity.type
_entity.pdbx_description
1 polymer ?
#
loop_
_entity_poly.entity_id
_entity_poly.type
_entity_poly.pdbx_seq_one_letter_code
_entity_poly.pdbx_strand_id
1 'polypeptide(L)'
;MTLIKLNNSSELDSVVYSDSANFDGKTVELQQSSVYQIDSSKSIAIIDKQLLQKYMTEVSFDQELIQSLKKEPKALSTWQLFRQVRFLSNNDLSAGTYEVELYSRLMKPFTLIAMIILSVPFVFGSLRDSTLGRKIFMGVVISLFFELSSRIGGMLSLRFDLNHLLSASLPTAAVFIVALLMLYRVSAR
;
A
#
# COMPACT_ATOMS: atom_id res chain seq x y z
N MET A 1 3.59 3.09 28.20
CA MET A 1 2.72 2.61 27.11
C MET A 1 1.28 2.87 27.51
N THR A 2 0.45 3.35 26.58
CA THR A 2 -0.96 3.66 26.86
C THR A 2 -1.83 2.89 25.87
N LEU A 3 -2.77 2.12 26.38
CA LEU A 3 -3.77 1.40 25.60
C LEU A 3 -5.13 2.07 25.82
N ILE A 4 -5.75 2.51 24.73
CA ILE A 4 -7.04 3.19 24.73
C ILE A 4 -8.03 2.24 24.08
N LYS A 5 -9.09 1.89 24.82
CA LYS A 5 -10.16 1.03 24.33
C LYS A 5 -11.41 1.87 24.15
N LEU A 6 -12.01 1.75 22.97
CA LEU A 6 -13.27 2.37 22.62
C LEU A 6 -14.38 1.31 22.62
N ASN A 7 -15.60 1.74 22.94
CA ASN A 7 -16.79 0.92 22.74
C ASN A 7 -17.21 0.92 21.25
N ASN A 8 -18.24 0.14 20.91
CA ASN A 8 -18.76 0.06 19.53
C ASN A 8 -19.34 1.39 19.01
N SER A 9 -19.68 2.33 19.89
CA SER A 9 -20.14 3.69 19.55
C SER A 9 -18.98 4.69 19.38
N SER A 10 -17.73 4.23 19.38
CA SER A 10 -16.51 5.06 19.37
C SER A 10 -16.36 5.98 20.59
N GLU A 11 -17.02 5.64 21.70
CA GLU A 11 -16.85 6.33 22.98
C GLU A 11 -15.76 5.65 23.81
N LEU A 12 -15.14 6.41 24.71
CA LEU A 12 -14.06 5.92 25.55
C LEU A 12 -14.59 4.93 26.60
N ASP A 13 -14.15 3.67 26.53
CA ASP A 13 -14.52 2.59 27.45
C ASP A 13 -13.49 2.47 28.59
N SER A 14 -12.21 2.38 28.22
CA SER A 14 -11.13 2.27 29.19
C SER A 14 -9.78 2.78 28.68
N VAL A 15 -8.96 3.25 29.61
CA VAL A 15 -7.57 3.66 29.36
C VAL A 15 -6.66 2.87 30.31
N VAL A 16 -5.70 2.16 29.74
CA VAL A 16 -4.67 1.43 30.51
C VAL A 16 -3.34 2.12 30.30
N TYR A 17 -2.74 2.62 31.38
CA TYR A 17 -1.40 3.19 31.36
C TYR A 17 -0.43 2.26 32.10
N SER A 18 0.74 2.01 31.52
CA SER A 18 1.73 1.09 32.09
C SER A 18 3.15 1.58 31.80
N ASP A 19 4.09 1.35 32.71
CA ASP A 19 5.47 1.85 32.58
C ASP A 19 6.29 1.05 31.57
N SER A 20 6.08 -0.28 31.51
CA SER A 20 6.72 -1.15 30.54
C SER A 20 5.71 -2.10 29.87
N ALA A 21 6.07 -2.54 28.67
CA ALA A 21 5.32 -3.51 27.91
C ALA A 21 6.28 -4.53 27.31
N ASN A 22 5.97 -5.81 27.46
CA ASN A 22 6.64 -6.91 26.77
C ASN A 22 5.71 -7.48 25.70
N PHE A 23 6.26 -7.74 24.52
CA PHE A 23 5.48 -8.23 23.38
C PHE A 23 6.05 -9.56 22.89
N ASP A 24 5.23 -10.61 23.00
CA ASP A 24 5.60 -11.98 22.62
C ASP A 24 5.14 -12.34 21.20
N GLY A 25 4.91 -11.32 20.35
CA GLY A 25 4.47 -11.50 18.97
C GLY A 25 2.96 -11.66 18.75
N LYS A 26 2.18 -11.96 19.80
CA LYS A 26 0.70 -12.04 19.76
C LYS A 26 0.01 -11.40 20.95
N THR A 27 0.66 -11.43 22.10
CA THR A 27 0.13 -10.87 23.35
C THR A 27 1.01 -9.72 23.80
N VAL A 28 0.36 -8.70 24.32
CA VAL A 28 1.01 -7.58 24.99
C VAL A 28 0.85 -7.79 26.48
N GLU A 29 1.97 -7.94 27.17
CA GLU A 29 2.04 -7.95 28.62
C GLU A 29 2.46 -6.57 29.12
N LEU A 30 1.56 -5.91 29.83
CA LEU A 30 1.78 -4.61 30.45
C LEU A 30 2.12 -4.79 31.94
N GLN A 31 3.22 -4.20 32.40
CA GLN A 31 3.63 -4.25 33.80
C GLN A 31 3.31 -2.94 34.52
N GLN A 32 2.90 -3.05 35.79
CA GLN A 32 2.53 -1.90 36.65
C GLN A 32 1.48 -1.00 35.99
N SER A 33 0.32 -1.60 35.68
CA SER A 33 -0.73 -0.96 34.90
C SER A 33 -1.73 -0.23 35.78
N SER A 34 -1.94 1.05 35.53
CA SER A 34 -3.09 1.84 36.01
C SER A 34 -4.21 1.75 34.98
N VAL A 35 -5.28 1.04 35.32
CA VAL A 35 -6.50 0.90 34.49
C VAL A 35 -7.52 1.93 34.95
N TYR A 36 -8.03 2.72 34.00
CA TYR A 36 -9.11 3.67 34.19
C TYR A 36 -10.32 3.17 33.41
N GLN A 37 -11.36 2.73 34.09
CA GLN A 37 -12.64 2.36 33.48
C GLN A 37 -13.60 3.54 33.54
N ILE A 38 -14.27 3.83 32.43
CA ILE A 38 -15.14 4.99 32.30
C ILE A 38 -16.56 4.51 32.04
N ASP A 39 -17.41 4.62 33.06
CA ASP A 39 -18.84 4.36 32.89
C ASP A 39 -19.53 5.64 32.41
N SER A 40 -19.85 5.67 31.11
CA SER A 40 -20.55 6.77 30.46
C SER A 40 -22.08 6.62 30.50
N SER A 41 -22.64 5.63 31.21
CA SER A 41 -24.10 5.43 31.30
C SER A 41 -24.83 6.51 32.09
N LYS A 42 -24.09 7.31 32.87
CA LYS A 42 -24.62 8.42 33.68
C LYS A 42 -24.14 9.76 33.12
N SER A 43 -24.90 10.83 33.40
CA SER A 43 -24.57 12.22 33.02
C SER A 43 -23.20 12.72 33.54
N ILE A 44 -22.62 12.04 34.53
CA ILE A 44 -21.28 12.27 35.05
C ILE A 44 -20.49 10.98 34.86
N ALA A 45 -19.41 11.04 34.10
CA ALA A 45 -18.51 9.90 33.90
C ALA A 45 -17.85 9.51 35.23
N ILE A 46 -18.04 8.26 35.66
CA ILE A 46 -17.37 7.71 36.84
C ILE A 46 -16.09 7.04 36.36
N ILE A 47 -14.95 7.49 36.90
CA ILE A 47 -13.63 6.93 36.59
C ILE A 47 -13.22 6.04 37.76
N ASP A 48 -13.21 4.72 37.55
CA ASP A 48 -12.62 3.79 38.51
C ASP A 48 -11.17 3.53 38.16
N LYS A 49 -10.27 3.64 39.14
CA LYS A 49 -8.84 3.43 38.98
C LYS A 49 -8.43 2.13 39.66
N GLN A 50 -8.03 1.16 38.86
CA GLN A 50 -7.48 -0.10 39.36
C GLN A 50 -5.98 -0.19 39.07
N LEU A 51 -5.18 -0.48 40.10
CA LEU A 51 -3.76 -0.76 39.94
C LEU A 51 -3.56 -2.28 39.79
N LEU A 52 -3.00 -2.71 38.66
CA LEU A 52 -2.70 -4.09 38.35
C LEU A 52 -1.19 -4.27 38.22
N GLN A 53 -0.64 -5.31 38.85
CA GLN A 53 0.79 -5.63 38.66
C GLN A 53 1.07 -6.09 37.22
N LYS A 54 0.13 -6.81 36.61
CA LYS A 54 0.23 -7.34 35.25
C LYS A 54 -1.13 -7.25 34.57
N TYR A 55 -1.15 -6.76 33.32
CA TYR A 55 -2.31 -6.74 32.45
C TYR A 55 -1.94 -7.38 31.12
N MET A 56 -2.70 -8.38 30.68
CA MET A 56 -2.46 -9.10 29.44
C MET A 56 -3.61 -8.87 28.47
N THR A 57 -3.28 -8.56 27.23
CA THR A 57 -4.25 -8.47 26.14
C THR A 57 -3.71 -9.13 24.88
N GLU A 58 -4.60 -9.82 24.16
CA GLU A 58 -4.30 -10.25 22.80
C GLU A 58 -4.41 -9.06 21.84
N VAL A 59 -3.56 -9.05 20.82
CA VAL A 59 -3.56 -8.03 19.78
C VAL A 59 -3.57 -8.69 18.41
N SER A 60 -4.16 -8.02 17.43
CA SER A 60 -4.30 -8.55 16.07
C SER A 60 -3.04 -8.39 15.21
N PHE A 61 -2.02 -7.66 15.70
CA PHE A 61 -0.75 -7.41 15.01
C PHE A 61 0.39 -8.29 15.53
N ASP A 62 1.42 -8.48 14.71
CA ASP A 62 2.64 -9.21 15.05
C ASP A 62 3.90 -8.33 14.98
N GLN A 63 5.05 -8.92 15.31
CA GLN A 63 6.32 -8.18 15.36
C GLN A 63 6.76 -7.66 13.98
N GLU A 64 6.45 -8.40 12.91
CA GLU A 64 6.77 -7.97 11.54
C GLU A 64 5.92 -6.76 11.13
N LEU A 65 4.63 -6.73 11.52
CA LEU A 65 3.72 -5.61 11.28
C LEU A 65 4.13 -4.35 12.04
N ILE A 66 4.63 -4.48 13.28
CA ILE A 66 5.16 -3.32 14.02
C ILE A 66 6.39 -2.75 13.30
N GLN A 67 7.26 -3.62 12.78
CA GLN A 67 8.47 -3.19 12.07
C GLN A 67 8.17 -2.58 10.69
N SER A 68 7.12 -3.05 10.00
CA SER A 68 6.71 -2.51 8.69
C SER A 68 6.08 -1.12 8.80
N LEU A 69 5.42 -0.77 9.91
CA LEU A 69 4.87 0.58 10.14
C LEU A 69 5.94 1.69 10.07
N LYS A 70 7.21 1.36 10.32
CA LYS A 70 8.33 2.31 10.23
C LYS A 70 8.87 2.50 8.80
N LYS A 71 8.34 1.78 7.81
CA LYS A 71 8.88 1.72 6.45
C LYS A 71 7.85 2.18 5.42
N GLU A 72 8.33 2.86 4.38
CA GLU A 72 7.50 3.19 3.23
C GLU A 72 7.05 1.90 2.49
N PRO A 73 5.84 1.88 1.87
CA PRO A 73 5.33 0.72 1.13
C PRO A 73 6.32 0.16 0.09
N LYS A 74 7.09 1.04 -0.56
CA LYS A 74 8.09 0.69 -1.57
C LYS A 74 9.26 -0.12 -1.03
N ALA A 75 9.59 0.06 0.25
CA ALA A 75 10.68 -0.64 0.92
C ALA A 75 10.28 -2.04 1.42
N LEU A 76 9.00 -2.40 1.35
CA LEU A 76 8.50 -3.71 1.76
C LEU A 76 8.68 -4.75 0.66
N SER A 77 9.01 -5.98 1.06
CA SER A 77 8.93 -7.12 0.14
C SER A 77 7.48 -7.32 -0.32
N THR A 78 7.28 -7.96 -1.46
CA THR A 78 5.91 -8.17 -2.00
C THR A 78 5.04 -8.97 -1.03
N TRP A 79 5.64 -9.92 -0.30
CA TRP A 79 4.94 -10.70 0.71
C TRP A 79 4.56 -9.85 1.94
N GLN A 80 5.49 -9.04 2.45
CA GLN A 80 5.23 -8.13 3.57
C GLN A 80 4.14 -7.11 3.20
N LEU A 81 4.19 -6.59 1.97
CA LEU A 81 3.21 -5.65 1.45
C LEU A 81 1.80 -6.26 1.41
N PHE A 82 1.68 -7.50 0.93
CA PHE A 82 0.41 -8.23 0.92
C PHE A 82 -0.14 -8.48 2.34
N ARG A 83 0.73 -8.91 3.27
CA ARG A 83 0.36 -9.09 4.68
C ARG A 83 -0.11 -7.76 5.30
N GLN A 84 0.58 -6.67 5.00
CA GLN A 84 0.23 -5.34 5.50
C GLN A 84 -1.13 -4.86 4.97
N VAL A 85 -1.39 -5.02 3.67
CA VAL A 85 -2.69 -4.69 3.07
C VAL A 85 -3.81 -5.47 3.76
N ARG A 86 -3.64 -6.79 3.92
CA ARG A 86 -4.63 -7.64 4.60
C ARG A 86 -4.85 -7.23 6.05
N PHE A 87 -3.77 -6.92 6.78
CA PHE A 87 -3.87 -6.46 8.16
C PHE A 87 -4.62 -5.13 8.25
N LEU A 88 -4.27 -4.13 7.45
CA LEU A 88 -4.94 -2.83 7.46
C LEU A 88 -6.42 -2.95 7.07
N SER A 89 -6.72 -3.70 6.01
CA SER A 89 -8.09 -3.92 5.54
C SER A 89 -8.96 -4.67 6.56
N ASN A 90 -8.43 -5.69 7.25
CA ASN A 90 -9.16 -6.43 8.27
C ASN A 90 -9.42 -5.63 9.57
N ASN A 91 -8.74 -4.49 9.76
CA ASN A 91 -8.90 -3.63 10.93
C ASN A 91 -9.57 -2.29 10.56
N ASP A 92 -10.23 -2.21 9.40
CA ASP A 92 -10.89 -1.00 8.88
C ASP A 92 -9.95 0.23 8.81
N LEU A 93 -8.66 -0.01 8.57
CA LEU A 93 -7.64 1.02 8.42
C LEU A 93 -7.38 1.32 6.94
N SER A 94 -6.90 2.54 6.66
CA SER A 94 -6.55 2.95 5.30
C SER A 94 -5.38 2.13 4.74
N ALA A 95 -5.69 1.20 3.83
CA ALA A 95 -4.73 0.35 3.14
C ALA A 95 -4.35 0.86 1.74
N GLY A 96 -4.99 1.93 1.25
CA GLY A 96 -4.97 2.31 -0.16
C GLY A 96 -3.56 2.52 -0.73
N THR A 97 -2.68 3.22 0.00
CA THR A 97 -1.29 3.47 -0.46
C THR A 97 -0.51 2.16 -0.64
N TYR A 98 -0.75 1.16 0.21
CA TYR A 98 -0.12 -0.16 0.13
C TYR A 98 -0.74 -0.99 -1.00
N GLU A 99 -2.04 -0.88 -1.23
CA GLU A 99 -2.74 -1.54 -2.35
C GLU A 99 -2.27 -1.03 -3.71
N VAL A 100 -2.13 0.29 -3.88
CA VAL A 100 -1.63 0.89 -5.13
C VAL A 100 -0.23 0.37 -5.46
N GLU A 101 0.68 0.30 -4.48
CA GLU A 101 2.01 -0.26 -4.68
C GLU A 101 1.97 -1.76 -5.00
N LEU A 102 1.08 -2.52 -4.36
CA LEU A 102 0.92 -3.96 -4.59
C LEU A 102 0.44 -4.23 -6.02
N TYR A 103 -0.61 -3.55 -6.45
CA TYR A 103 -1.16 -3.72 -7.80
C TYR A 103 -0.23 -3.17 -8.88
N SER A 104 0.47 -2.06 -8.62
CA SER A 104 1.51 -1.56 -9.52
C SER A 104 2.62 -2.60 -9.71
N ARG A 105 3.05 -3.26 -8.63
CA ARG A 105 4.05 -4.33 -8.68
C ARG A 105 3.56 -5.56 -9.42
N LEU A 106 2.28 -5.91 -9.28
CA LEU A 106 1.64 -7.00 -10.02
C LEU A 106 1.60 -6.72 -11.54
N MET A 107 1.45 -5.45 -11.94
CA MET A 107 1.40 -5.05 -13.35
C MET A 107 2.78 -5.00 -14.02
N LYS A 108 3.88 -4.91 -13.27
CA LYS A 108 5.26 -4.84 -13.82
C LYS A 108 5.61 -5.91 -14.88
N PRO A 109 5.36 -7.22 -14.69
CA PRO A 109 5.64 -8.21 -15.73
C PRO A 109 4.86 -7.95 -17.03
N PHE A 110 3.59 -7.51 -16.94
CA PHE A 110 2.79 -7.17 -18.11
C PHE A 110 3.33 -5.91 -18.81
N THR A 111 3.76 -4.91 -18.02
CA THR A 111 4.44 -3.72 -18.54
C THR A 111 5.71 -4.09 -19.28
N LEU A 112 6.51 -5.02 -18.76
CA LEU A 112 7.73 -5.48 -19.44
C LEU A 112 7.40 -6.06 -20.82
N ILE A 113 6.40 -6.94 -20.91
CA ILE A 113 5.95 -7.52 -22.18
C ILE A 113 5.46 -6.42 -23.13
N ALA A 114 4.66 -5.47 -22.63
CA ALA A 114 4.15 -4.35 -23.42
C ALA A 114 5.28 -3.49 -24.01
N MET A 115 6.30 -3.19 -23.19
CA MET A 115 7.46 -2.42 -23.63
C MET A 115 8.33 -3.18 -24.63
N ILE A 116 8.48 -4.51 -24.47
CA ILE A 116 9.18 -5.35 -25.46
C ILE A 116 8.45 -5.31 -26.80
N ILE A 117 7.13 -5.48 -26.80
CA ILE A 117 6.32 -5.42 -28.04
C ILE A 117 6.42 -4.03 -28.67
N LEU A 118 6.37 -2.96 -27.87
CA LEU A 118 6.52 -1.58 -28.35
C LEU A 118 7.87 -1.34 -29.05
N SER A 119 8.92 -2.06 -28.66
CA SER A 119 10.23 -1.94 -29.29
C SER A 119 10.28 -2.50 -30.72
N VAL A 120 9.40 -3.46 -31.07
CA VAL A 120 9.41 -4.13 -32.38
C VAL A 120 9.18 -3.14 -33.54
N PRO A 121 8.13 -2.28 -33.53
CA PRO A 121 7.97 -1.23 -34.52
C PRO A 121 9.14 -0.24 -34.60
N PHE A 122 9.94 -0.08 -33.54
CA PHE A 122 11.08 0.85 -33.54
C PHE A 122 12.28 0.25 -34.26
N VAL A 123 12.46 -1.08 -34.17
CA VAL A 123 13.51 -1.81 -34.86
C VAL A 123 13.15 -1.99 -36.35
N PHE A 124 11.92 -2.42 -36.64
CA PHE A 124 11.52 -2.83 -37.99
C PHE A 124 10.72 -1.78 -38.78
N GLY A 125 10.15 -0.78 -38.09
CA GLY A 125 9.27 0.22 -38.69
C GLY A 125 9.98 1.55 -39.03
N SER A 126 9.29 2.68 -38.79
CA SER A 126 9.72 4.01 -39.25
C SER A 126 11.06 4.51 -38.70
N LEU A 127 11.58 3.89 -37.63
CA LEU A 127 12.85 4.25 -37.00
C LEU A 127 14.01 3.36 -37.46
N ARG A 128 13.81 2.44 -38.41
CA ARG A 128 14.84 1.52 -38.91
C ARG A 128 16.13 2.28 -39.28
N ASP A 129 16.00 3.31 -40.10
CA ASP A 129 17.10 4.08 -40.69
C ASP A 129 17.57 5.24 -39.78
N SER A 130 17.09 5.30 -38.53
CA SER A 130 17.51 6.31 -37.55
C SER A 130 18.82 5.94 -36.84
N THR A 131 19.56 6.96 -36.40
CA THR A 131 20.80 6.80 -35.63
C THR A 131 20.54 6.11 -34.30
N LEU A 132 21.54 5.38 -33.79
CA LEU A 132 21.46 4.69 -32.49
C LEU A 132 21.07 5.65 -31.36
N GLY A 133 21.65 6.86 -31.33
CA GLY A 133 21.33 7.88 -30.33
C GLY A 133 19.86 8.29 -30.33
N ARG A 134 19.23 8.41 -31.51
CA ARG A 134 17.80 8.72 -31.62
C ARG A 134 16.93 7.59 -31.07
N LYS A 135 17.30 6.33 -31.29
CA LYS A 135 16.59 5.15 -30.74
C LYS A 135 16.65 5.14 -29.22
N ILE A 136 17.84 5.37 -28.64
CA ILE A 136 18.04 5.44 -27.19
C ILE A 136 17.22 6.59 -26.59
N PHE A 137 17.32 7.79 -27.18
CA PHE A 137 16.60 8.97 -26.71
C PHE A 137 15.09 8.75 -26.67
N MET A 138 14.52 8.18 -27.75
CA MET A 138 13.09 7.87 -27.82
C MET A 138 12.66 6.88 -26.72
N GLY A 139 13.47 5.84 -26.48
CA GLY A 139 13.22 4.86 -25.43
C GLY A 139 13.20 5.49 -24.04
N VAL A 140 14.15 6.39 -23.75
CA VAL A 140 14.19 7.12 -22.46
C VAL A 140 12.97 8.02 -22.31
N VAL A 141 12.59 8.77 -23.34
CA VAL A 141 11.40 9.66 -23.30
C VAL A 141 10.13 8.87 -23.02
N ILE A 142 9.93 7.73 -23.70
CA ILE A 142 8.74 6.89 -23.49
C ILE A 142 8.73 6.27 -22.11
N SER A 143 9.88 5.78 -21.63
CA SER A 143 10.02 5.24 -20.28
C SER A 143 9.67 6.28 -19.21
N LEU A 144 10.20 7.50 -19.34
CA LEU A 144 9.88 8.60 -18.43
C LEU A 144 8.40 8.98 -18.49
N PHE A 145 7.82 9.07 -19.68
CA PHE A 145 6.40 9.38 -19.84
C PHE A 145 5.52 8.30 -19.19
N PHE A 146 5.86 7.02 -19.37
CA PHE A 146 5.19 5.91 -18.74
C PHE A 146 5.31 5.95 -17.21
N GLU A 147 6.50 6.19 -16.67
CA GLU A 147 6.74 6.26 -15.22
C GLU A 147 5.95 7.42 -14.59
N LEU A 148 5.95 8.60 -15.22
CA LEU A 148 5.18 9.74 -14.75
C LEU A 148 3.67 9.45 -14.79
N SER A 149 3.17 8.89 -15.90
CA SER A 149 1.76 8.52 -16.04
C SER A 149 1.34 7.50 -14.98
N SER A 150 2.19 6.52 -14.68
CA SER A 150 1.93 5.50 -13.66
C SER A 150 1.88 6.07 -12.26
N ARG A 151 2.79 7.00 -11.93
CA ARG A 151 2.77 7.70 -10.62
C ARG A 151 1.55 8.59 -10.47
N ILE A 152 1.22 9.36 -11.51
CA ILE A 152 0.03 10.23 -11.51
C ILE A 152 -1.23 9.37 -11.33
N GLY A 153 -1.36 8.28 -12.10
CA GLY A 153 -2.47 7.33 -11.93
C GLY A 153 -2.59 6.84 -10.49
N GLY A 154 -1.50 6.33 -9.91
CA GLY A 154 -1.50 5.86 -8.52
C GLY A 154 -1.87 6.93 -7.48
N MET A 155 -1.49 8.20 -7.68
CA MET A 155 -1.91 9.28 -6.80
C MET A 155 -3.40 9.67 -7.00
N LEU A 156 -3.88 9.62 -8.24
CA LEU A 156 -5.29 9.91 -8.55
C LEU A 156 -6.21 8.85 -7.97
N SER A 157 -5.83 7.57 -7.99
CA SER A 157 -6.66 6.52 -7.41
C SER A 157 -6.88 6.68 -5.92
N LEU A 158 -5.83 7.10 -5.18
CA LEU A 158 -5.92 7.41 -3.75
C LEU A 158 -6.81 8.62 -3.45
N ARG A 159 -6.83 9.62 -4.33
CA ARG A 159 -7.59 10.86 -4.10
C ARG A 159 -9.07 10.72 -4.48
N PHE A 160 -9.37 9.92 -5.50
CA PHE A 160 -10.71 9.80 -6.08
C PHE A 160 -11.41 8.48 -5.71
N ASP A 161 -10.88 7.72 -4.75
CA ASP A 161 -11.38 6.40 -4.34
C ASP A 161 -11.66 5.46 -5.52
N LEU A 162 -10.83 5.56 -6.56
CA LEU A 162 -10.94 4.71 -7.73
C LEU A 162 -10.39 3.33 -7.40
N ASN A 163 -10.88 2.31 -8.10
CA ASN A 163 -10.32 0.96 -8.00
C ASN A 163 -8.81 1.00 -8.30
N HIS A 164 -8.00 0.72 -7.27
CA HIS A 164 -6.54 0.79 -7.32
C HIS A 164 -5.94 -0.13 -8.40
N LEU A 165 -6.55 -1.30 -8.64
CA LEU A 165 -6.13 -2.23 -9.69
C LEU A 165 -6.31 -1.62 -11.09
N LEU A 166 -7.48 -1.03 -11.35
CA LEU A 166 -7.75 -0.38 -12.63
C LEU A 166 -6.74 0.74 -12.88
N SER A 167 -6.53 1.60 -11.87
CA SER A 167 -5.59 2.70 -11.99
C SER A 167 -4.15 2.25 -12.21
N ALA A 168 -3.70 1.17 -11.57
CA ALA A 168 -2.37 0.60 -11.77
C ALA A 168 -2.22 -0.03 -13.16
N SER A 169 -3.29 -0.60 -13.72
CA SER A 169 -3.28 -1.26 -15.02
C SER A 169 -3.40 -0.31 -16.22
N LEU A 170 -4.02 0.87 -16.03
CA LEU A 170 -4.32 1.82 -17.10
C LEU A 170 -3.09 2.24 -17.94
N PRO A 171 -1.96 2.67 -17.34
CA PRO A 171 -0.76 3.04 -18.11
C PRO A 171 -0.22 1.87 -18.93
N THR A 172 -0.21 0.67 -18.35
CA THR A 172 0.25 -0.55 -19.02
C THR A 172 -0.65 -0.92 -20.19
N ALA A 173 -1.97 -0.86 -20.00
CA ALA A 173 -2.95 -1.11 -21.05
C ALA A 173 -2.82 -0.10 -22.20
N ALA A 174 -2.64 1.19 -21.89
CA ALA A 174 -2.42 2.22 -22.89
C ALA A 174 -1.18 1.95 -23.74
N VAL A 175 -0.05 1.62 -23.10
CA VAL A 175 1.18 1.24 -23.82
C VAL A 175 0.97 0.00 -24.67
N PHE A 176 0.30 -1.01 -24.14
CA PHE A 176 0.02 -2.25 -24.86
C PHE A 176 -0.83 -2.02 -26.11
N ILE A 177 -1.89 -1.21 -26.01
CA ILE A 177 -2.74 -0.81 -27.15
C ILE A 177 -1.92 -0.06 -28.19
N VAL A 178 -1.11 0.93 -27.78
CA VAL A 178 -0.24 1.69 -28.69
C VAL A 178 0.75 0.77 -29.41
N ALA A 179 1.35 -0.18 -28.69
CA ALA A 179 2.29 -1.16 -29.24
C ALA A 179 1.62 -2.03 -30.31
N LEU A 180 0.41 -2.54 -30.04
CA LEU A 180 -0.36 -3.34 -31.01
C LEU A 180 -0.76 -2.53 -32.24
N LEU A 181 -1.23 -1.30 -32.07
CA LEU A 181 -1.58 -0.42 -33.18
C LEU A 181 -0.37 -0.12 -34.07
N MET A 182 0.79 0.15 -33.47
CA MET A 182 2.03 0.36 -34.21
C MET A 182 2.47 -0.90 -34.95
N LEU A 183 2.35 -2.07 -34.32
CA LEU A 183 2.70 -3.35 -34.94
C LEU A 183 1.80 -3.66 -36.13
N TYR A 184 0.49 -3.48 -35.98
CA TYR A 184 -0.47 -3.67 -37.07
C TYR A 184 -0.16 -2.76 -38.27
N ARG A 185 0.17 -1.49 -38.01
CA ARG A 185 0.54 -0.54 -39.06
C ARG A 185 1.84 -0.93 -39.79
N VAL A 186 2.80 -1.52 -39.09
CA VAL A 186 4.03 -2.03 -39.71
C VAL A 186 3.75 -3.28 -40.54
N SER A 187 2.91 -4.20 -40.04
CA SER A 187 2.55 -5.43 -40.76
C SER A 187 1.67 -5.21 -41.98
N ALA A 188 0.88 -4.13 -42.02
CA ALA A 188 0.00 -3.80 -43.13
C ALA A 188 0.71 -3.03 -44.28
N ARG A 189 2.02 -2.80 -44.16
CA ARG A 189 2.88 -2.23 -45.21
C ARG A 189 3.82 -3.30 -45.75
#